data_AF-A0A1Y3NKA4-F1
#
_entry.id   AF-A0A1Y3NKA4-F1
#
_cell.length_a   1.000
_cell.length_b   1.000
_cell.length_c   1.000
_cell.angle_alpha   90.00
_cell.angle_beta   90.00
_cell.angle_gamma   90.00
#
_symmetry.space_group_name_H-M   'P 1'
#
loop_
_entity.id
_entity.type
_entity.pdbx_description
1 polymer ?
#
loop_
_entity_poly.entity_id
_entity_poly.type
_entity_poly.pdbx_seq_one_letter_code
_entity_poly.pdbx_strand_id
1 'polypeptide(L)'
;TVVFKEQKIDYLIDQSLSIETIIKNICLELNKTEVRIQDLSLRNFETEELITDENFRRKVKEGDHLKLVASPAIEAADTVRNMKSFDEGTVKRTIFMLQKYIKEVEFVDEFITLGGLAYLQRTIMNCQGNTLAYALNSLQNLMEHDHGWENFTKDFVSMVSSFINIK
;
A
#
# COMPACT_ATOMS: atom_id res chain seq x y z
N THR A 1 2.64 18.39 13.28
CA THR A 1 1.23 18.13 13.70
C THR A 1 0.84 16.73 13.26
N VAL A 2 -0.05 16.05 13.98
CA VAL A 2 -0.54 14.71 13.63
C VAL A 2 -2.06 14.73 13.45
N VAL A 3 -2.54 14.16 12.35
CA VAL A 3 -3.97 14.03 12.03
C VAL A 3 -4.41 12.57 12.14
N PHE A 4 -5.53 12.32 12.81
CA PHE A 4 -6.21 11.03 12.80
C PHE A 4 -7.71 11.22 12.64
N LYS A 5 -8.26 10.72 11.52
CA LYS A 5 -9.65 10.99 11.12
C LYS A 5 -9.91 12.51 11.11
N GLU A 6 -10.90 12.98 11.89
CA GLU A 6 -11.27 14.40 11.99
C GLU A 6 -10.52 15.14 13.12
N GLN A 7 -9.63 14.47 13.84
CA GLN A 7 -8.88 15.06 14.95
C GLN A 7 -7.46 15.44 14.52
N LYS A 8 -7.00 16.59 15.00
CA LYS A 8 -5.62 17.09 14.80
C LYS A 8 -5.03 17.45 16.16
N ILE A 9 -3.81 16.99 16.41
CA ILE A 9 -3.05 17.34 17.60
C ILE A 9 -1.66 17.87 17.23
N ASP A 10 -1.15 18.76 18.07
CA ASP A 10 0.25 19.14 18.06
C ASP A 10 1.00 18.15 18.93
N TYR A 11 1.83 17.32 18.30
CA TYR A 11 2.57 16.25 18.95
C TYR A 11 4.06 16.45 18.73
N LEU A 12 4.84 16.43 19.82
CA LEU A 12 6.29 16.48 19.76
C LEU A 12 6.82 15.06 19.57
N ILE A 13 7.39 14.78 18.40
CA ILE A 13 7.89 13.44 18.08
C ILE A 13 9.33 13.28 18.58
N ASP A 14 9.56 12.30 19.44
CA ASP A 14 10.90 11.85 19.82
C ASP A 14 11.46 10.89 18.76
N GLN A 15 12.46 11.35 18.00
CA GLN A 15 13.07 10.58 16.90
C GLN A 15 13.98 9.43 17.36
N SER A 16 14.17 9.25 18.67
CA SER A 16 14.89 8.11 19.25
C SER A 16 14.01 6.88 19.44
N LEU A 17 12.68 7.05 19.45
CA LEU A 17 11.71 5.98 19.63
C LEU A 17 11.39 5.27 18.31
N SER A 18 10.92 4.01 18.41
CA SER A 18 10.37 3.30 17.26
C SER A 18 9.05 3.90 16.80
N ILE A 19 8.72 3.73 15.51
CA ILE A 19 7.44 4.15 14.94
C ILE A 19 6.27 3.53 15.70
N GLU A 20 6.34 2.26 16.08
CA GLU A 20 5.30 1.61 16.89
C GLU A 20 5.08 2.34 18.23
N THR A 21 6.16 2.71 18.91
CA THR A 21 6.10 3.44 20.20
C THR A 21 5.50 4.84 20.00
N ILE A 22 5.90 5.53 18.93
CA ILE A 22 5.37 6.85 18.58
C ILE A 22 3.86 6.76 18.30
N ILE A 23 3.42 5.79 17.49
CA ILE A 23 1.99 5.55 17.20
C ILE A 23 1.23 5.28 18.51
N LYS A 24 1.76 4.43 19.38
CA LYS A 24 1.16 4.14 20.69
C LYS A 24 0.98 5.40 21.52
N ASN A 25 1.99 6.26 21.60
CA ASN A 25 1.93 7.51 22.35
C ASN A 25 0.91 8.49 21.75
N ILE A 26 0.87 8.63 20.43
CA ILE A 26 -0.13 9.44 19.71
C ILE A 26 -1.55 8.92 20.00
N CYS A 27 -1.77 7.60 19.96
CA CYS A 27 -3.06 7.00 20.29
C CYS A 27 -3.48 7.27 21.73
N LEU A 28 -2.54 7.26 22.69
CA LEU A 28 -2.82 7.62 24.08
C LEU A 28 -3.26 9.09 24.20
N GLU A 29 -2.57 10.02 23.55
CA GLU A 29 -2.94 11.44 23.56
C GLU A 29 -4.30 11.72 22.90
N LEU A 30 -4.63 10.96 21.84
CA LEU A 30 -5.92 11.05 21.16
C LEU A 30 -7.07 10.34 21.90
N ASN A 31 -6.81 9.71 23.05
CA ASN A 31 -7.75 8.83 23.76
C ASN A 31 -8.32 7.71 22.85
N LYS A 32 -7.45 7.10 22.03
CA LYS A 32 -7.75 6.01 21.08
C LYS A 32 -7.14 4.68 21.52
N THR A 33 -7.45 4.27 22.73
CA THR A 33 -6.89 3.05 23.35
C THR A 33 -7.53 1.76 22.83
N GLU A 34 -8.68 1.85 22.17
CA GLU A 34 -9.40 0.74 21.56
C GLU A 34 -8.78 0.27 20.23
N VAL A 35 -7.94 1.09 19.60
CA VAL A 35 -7.36 0.79 18.29
C VAL A 35 -6.13 -0.09 18.47
N ARG A 36 -6.04 -1.16 17.67
CA ARG A 36 -4.83 -2.00 17.65
C ARG A 36 -3.71 -1.26 16.95
N ILE A 37 -2.58 -1.11 17.63
CA ILE A 37 -1.42 -0.37 17.12
C ILE A 37 -0.87 -1.00 15.84
N GLN A 38 -0.95 -2.33 15.70
CA GLN A 38 -0.50 -3.06 14.51
C GLN A 38 -1.35 -2.77 13.26
N ASP A 39 -2.56 -2.25 13.44
CA ASP A 39 -3.45 -1.86 12.33
C ASP A 39 -3.17 -0.43 11.85
N LEU A 40 -2.20 0.27 12.45
CA LEU A 40 -1.90 1.67 12.17
C LEU A 40 -0.50 1.86 11.59
N SER A 41 -0.36 2.92 10.79
CA SER A 41 0.93 3.42 10.32
C SER A 41 0.92 4.94 10.21
N LEU A 42 2.10 5.54 10.07
CA LEU A 42 2.26 6.98 9.85
C LEU A 42 2.53 7.27 8.38
N ARG A 43 1.89 8.30 7.84
CA ARG A 43 2.23 8.88 6.54
C ARG A 43 2.49 10.37 6.67
N ASN A 44 3.35 10.90 5.82
CA ASN A 44 3.38 12.34 5.61
C ASN A 44 2.04 12.78 4.98
N PHE A 45 1.46 13.85 5.52
CA PHE A 45 0.14 14.34 5.11
C PHE A 45 0.17 14.95 3.70
N GLU A 46 1.29 15.56 3.31
CA GLU A 46 1.43 16.26 2.03
C GLU A 46 1.94 15.34 0.92
N THR A 47 2.98 14.55 1.22
CA THR A 47 3.65 13.72 0.21
C THR A 47 3.06 12.31 0.10
N GLU A 48 2.16 11.93 1.02
CA GLU A 48 1.62 10.58 1.17
C GLU A 48 2.65 9.49 1.49
N GLU A 49 3.93 9.84 1.66
CA GLU A 49 5.02 8.90 1.94
C GLU A 49 4.76 8.12 3.24
N LEU A 50 4.85 6.79 3.18
CA LEU A 50 4.84 5.92 4.36
C LEU A 50 6.08 6.19 5.23
N ILE A 51 5.87 6.42 6.52
CA ILE A 51 6.94 6.65 7.48
C ILE A 51 7.23 5.33 8.22
N THR A 52 8.47 4.86 8.10
CA THR A 52 8.97 3.63 8.72
C THR A 52 10.22 3.91 9.53
N ASP A 53 10.60 3.00 10.43
CA ASP A 53 11.80 3.17 11.26
C ASP A 53 13.06 3.44 10.42
N GLU A 54 13.14 2.89 9.20
CA GLU A 54 14.26 3.06 8.29
C GLU A 54 14.34 4.46 7.66
N ASN A 55 13.18 5.04 7.33
CA ASN A 55 13.13 6.30 6.59
C ASN A 55 12.84 7.52 7.49
N PHE A 56 12.37 7.29 8.71
CA PHE A 56 11.81 8.31 9.60
C PHE A 56 12.73 9.52 9.79
N ARG A 57 13.99 9.29 10.20
CA ARG A 57 14.97 10.37 10.46
C ARG A 57 15.32 11.20 9.23
N ARG A 58 15.20 10.60 8.03
CA ARG A 58 15.53 11.27 6.76
C ARG A 58 14.33 12.01 6.18
N LYS A 59 13.12 11.49 6.42
CA LYS A 59 11.88 11.91 5.76
C LYS A 59 10.98 12.79 6.63
N VAL A 60 11.19 12.82 7.95
CA VAL A 60 10.41 13.66 8.86
C VAL A 60 11.29 14.75 9.48
N LYS A 61 10.85 16.00 9.33
CA LYS A 61 11.50 17.21 9.84
C LYS A 61 10.58 17.97 10.79
N GLU A 62 11.16 18.89 11.52
CA GLU A 62 10.39 19.84 12.32
C GLU A 62 9.42 20.64 11.43
N GLY A 63 8.19 20.79 11.89
CA GLY A 63 7.11 21.44 11.13
C GLY A 63 6.28 20.48 10.27
N ASP A 64 6.76 19.27 9.97
CA ASP A 64 6.02 18.33 9.13
C ASP A 64 4.65 17.97 9.72
N HIS A 65 3.75 17.64 8.80
CA HIS A 65 2.39 17.21 9.11
C HIS A 65 2.29 15.73 8.79
N LEU A 66 2.00 14.92 9.81
CA LEU A 66 1.83 13.48 9.65
C LEU A 66 0.35 13.11 9.84
N LYS A 67 0.00 11.92 9.38
CA LYS A 67 -1.30 11.33 9.60
C LYS A 67 -1.18 9.87 10.01
N LEU A 68 -2.04 9.48 10.94
CA LEU A 68 -2.27 8.08 11.25
C LEU A 68 -3.25 7.50 10.22
N VAL A 69 -2.84 6.42 9.58
CA VAL A 69 -3.59 5.69 8.55
C VAL A 69 -3.57 4.20 8.84
N ALA A 70 -4.29 3.40 8.05
CA ALA A 70 -4.23 1.95 8.14
C ALA A 70 -2.80 1.44 7.84
N SER A 71 -2.39 0.36 8.50
CA SER A 71 -1.08 -0.26 8.25
C SER A 71 -1.03 -0.91 6.84
N PRO A 72 0.17 -1.12 6.27
CA PRO A 72 0.33 -1.81 4.99
C PRO A 72 -0.39 -3.16 4.94
N ALA A 73 -0.40 -3.92 6.04
CA ALA A 73 -1.14 -5.18 6.16
C ALA A 73 -2.65 -5.01 5.98
N ILE A 74 -3.25 -3.98 6.59
CA ILE A 74 -4.68 -3.69 6.45
C ILE A 74 -5.00 -3.20 5.02
N GLU A 75 -4.19 -2.29 4.48
CA GLU A 75 -4.35 -1.79 3.11
C GLU A 75 -4.23 -2.92 2.08
N ALA A 76 -3.28 -3.83 2.26
CA ALA A 76 -3.09 -5.01 1.40
C ALA A 76 -4.29 -5.97 1.51
N ALA A 77 -4.77 -6.25 2.72
CA ALA A 77 -5.95 -7.08 2.94
C ALA A 77 -7.20 -6.50 2.28
N ASP A 78 -7.43 -5.19 2.43
CA ASP A 78 -8.56 -4.51 1.79
C ASP A 78 -8.42 -4.47 0.27
N THR A 79 -7.22 -4.24 -0.24
CA THR A 79 -6.93 -4.28 -1.67
C THR A 79 -7.26 -5.64 -2.25
N VAL A 80 -6.71 -6.73 -1.67
CA VAL A 80 -6.96 -8.10 -2.14
C VAL A 80 -8.44 -8.47 -2.02
N ARG A 81 -9.11 -8.06 -0.94
CA ARG A 81 -10.56 -8.24 -0.77
C ARG A 81 -11.35 -7.55 -1.88
N ASN A 82 -11.03 -6.30 -2.18
CA ASN A 82 -11.74 -5.53 -3.20
C ASN A 82 -11.46 -6.02 -4.63
N MET A 83 -10.27 -6.56 -4.91
CA MET A 83 -9.95 -7.21 -6.19
C MET A 83 -10.77 -8.50 -6.44
N LYS A 84 -11.32 -9.11 -5.39
CA LYS A 84 -12.25 -10.25 -5.50
C LYS A 84 -13.70 -9.84 -5.75
N SER A 85 -14.01 -8.54 -5.67
CA SER A 85 -15.37 -8.04 -5.84
C SER A 85 -15.92 -8.39 -7.23
N PHE A 86 -17.22 -8.69 -7.29
CA PHE A 86 -17.95 -8.80 -8.55
C PHE A 86 -18.34 -7.44 -9.14
N ASP A 87 -18.23 -6.36 -8.37
CA ASP A 87 -18.45 -5.01 -8.85
C ASP A 87 -17.21 -4.50 -9.59
N GLU A 88 -17.33 -4.34 -10.91
CA GLU A 88 -16.25 -3.82 -11.76
C GLU A 88 -15.81 -2.41 -11.34
N GLY A 89 -16.71 -1.58 -10.81
CA GLY A 89 -16.38 -0.23 -10.35
C GLY A 89 -15.38 -0.27 -9.19
N THR A 90 -15.65 -1.15 -8.22
CA THR A 90 -14.76 -1.43 -7.09
C THR A 90 -13.40 -1.95 -7.55
N VAL A 91 -13.38 -2.92 -8.48
CA VAL A 91 -12.12 -3.47 -8.99
C VAL A 91 -11.31 -2.39 -9.71
N LYS A 92 -11.92 -1.62 -10.62
CA LYS A 92 -11.24 -0.54 -11.36
C LYS A 92 -10.65 0.52 -10.43
N ARG A 93 -11.42 0.95 -9.41
CA ARG A 93 -10.94 1.88 -8.38
C ARG A 93 -9.78 1.29 -7.59
N THR A 94 -9.87 0.02 -7.22
CA THR A 94 -8.83 -0.66 -6.45
C THR A 94 -7.52 -0.74 -7.22
N ILE A 95 -7.58 -1.09 -8.51
CA ILE A 95 -6.41 -1.16 -9.39
C ILE A 95 -5.78 0.22 -9.61
N PHE A 96 -6.60 1.27 -9.72
CA PHE A 96 -6.09 2.63 -9.77
C PHE A 96 -5.34 3.02 -8.49
N MET A 97 -5.91 2.70 -7.32
CA MET A 97 -5.26 3.01 -6.03
C MET A 97 -4.02 2.15 -5.77
N LEU A 98 -3.98 0.92 -6.30
CA LEU A 98 -2.84 0.01 -6.16
C LEU A 98 -1.53 0.66 -6.63
N GLN A 99 -1.56 1.53 -7.64
CA GLN A 99 -0.37 2.24 -8.14
C GLN A 99 0.35 3.08 -7.08
N LYS A 100 -0.39 3.52 -6.05
CA LYS A 100 0.18 4.25 -4.91
C LYS A 100 0.99 3.31 -4.02
N TYR A 101 0.40 2.19 -3.63
CA TYR A 101 0.93 1.32 -2.57
C TYR A 101 1.94 0.30 -3.08
N ILE A 102 1.84 -0.12 -4.34
CA ILE A 102 2.70 -1.16 -4.94
C ILE A 102 4.17 -0.78 -5.09
N LYS A 103 4.55 0.44 -4.67
CA LYS A 103 5.93 0.96 -4.65
C LYS A 103 6.57 0.82 -3.26
N GLU A 104 5.79 0.42 -2.26
CA GLU A 104 6.19 0.35 -0.87
C GLU A 104 6.44 -1.11 -0.52
N VAL A 105 7.68 -1.45 -0.14
CA VAL A 105 8.09 -2.83 0.17
C VAL A 105 7.17 -3.44 1.23
N GLU A 106 6.85 -2.67 2.27
CA GLU A 106 6.00 -3.08 3.38
C GLU A 106 4.58 -3.46 2.93
N PHE A 107 4.08 -2.83 1.86
CA PHE A 107 2.79 -3.20 1.27
C PHE A 107 2.92 -4.39 0.33
N VAL A 108 3.98 -4.44 -0.48
CA VAL A 108 4.19 -5.51 -1.46
C VAL A 108 4.30 -6.87 -0.78
N ASP A 109 5.05 -6.96 0.32
CA ASP A 109 5.23 -8.21 1.06
C ASP A 109 3.89 -8.77 1.56
N GLU A 110 3.06 -7.91 2.14
CA GLU A 110 1.72 -8.26 2.63
C GLU A 110 0.79 -8.62 1.46
N PHE A 111 0.83 -7.84 0.37
CA PHE A 111 0.02 -8.07 -0.82
C PHE A 111 0.33 -9.42 -1.48
N ILE A 112 1.60 -9.79 -1.60
CA ILE A 112 2.04 -11.09 -2.12
C ILE A 112 1.61 -12.22 -1.18
N THR A 113 1.86 -12.07 0.12
CA THR A 113 1.49 -13.06 1.15
C THR A 113 -0.01 -13.38 1.13
N LEU A 114 -0.85 -12.37 0.87
CA LEU A 114 -2.31 -12.51 0.76
C LEU A 114 -2.78 -13.06 -0.60
N GLY A 115 -1.86 -13.40 -1.52
CA GLY A 115 -2.15 -13.93 -2.85
C GLY A 115 -2.58 -12.87 -3.86
N GLY A 116 -2.27 -11.60 -3.62
CA GLY A 116 -2.65 -10.47 -4.47
C GLY A 116 -2.15 -10.58 -5.91
N LEU A 117 -0.98 -11.19 -6.11
CA LEU A 117 -0.40 -11.38 -7.44
C LEU A 117 -1.32 -12.18 -8.38
N ALA A 118 -1.94 -13.25 -7.88
CA ALA A 118 -2.87 -14.06 -8.69
C ALA A 118 -4.09 -13.25 -9.14
N TYR A 119 -4.61 -12.37 -8.28
CA TYR A 119 -5.72 -11.47 -8.63
C TYR A 119 -5.29 -10.35 -9.57
N LEU A 120 -4.05 -9.88 -9.48
CA LEU A 120 -3.50 -8.92 -10.42
C LEU A 120 -3.37 -9.54 -11.81
N GLN A 121 -2.81 -10.76 -11.91
CA GLN A 121 -2.77 -11.52 -13.16
C GLN A 121 -4.17 -11.71 -13.76
N ARG A 122 -5.16 -12.09 -12.93
CA ARG A 122 -6.56 -12.21 -13.39
C ARG A 122 -7.09 -10.89 -13.92
N THR A 123 -6.83 -9.78 -13.23
CA THR A 123 -7.24 -8.45 -13.68
C THR A 123 -6.65 -8.13 -15.06
N ILE A 124 -5.34 -8.35 -15.24
CA ILE A 124 -4.63 -8.11 -16.50
C ILE A 124 -5.23 -8.95 -17.63
N MET A 125 -5.57 -10.21 -17.36
CA MET A 125 -6.16 -11.10 -18.37
C MET A 125 -7.58 -10.69 -18.82
N ASN A 126 -8.31 -9.92 -18.00
CA ASN A 126 -9.73 -9.65 -18.23
C ASN A 126 -10.07 -8.15 -18.45
N CYS A 127 -9.12 -7.24 -18.21
CA CYS A 127 -9.34 -5.80 -18.33
C CYS A 127 -8.75 -5.22 -19.62
N GLN A 128 -9.24 -4.04 -20.01
CA GLN A 128 -8.76 -3.29 -21.16
C GLN A 128 -8.59 -1.79 -20.82
N GLY A 129 -7.98 -1.03 -21.72
CA GLY A 129 -7.81 0.42 -21.59
C GLY A 129 -7.01 0.84 -20.35
N ASN A 130 -7.42 1.92 -19.69
CA ASN A 130 -6.68 2.50 -18.56
C ASN A 130 -6.49 1.53 -17.40
N THR A 131 -7.48 0.67 -17.11
CA THR A 131 -7.36 -0.31 -16.02
C THR A 131 -6.26 -1.32 -16.29
N LEU A 132 -6.12 -1.77 -17.54
CA LEU A 132 -5.02 -2.64 -17.95
C LEU A 132 -3.67 -1.92 -17.82
N ALA A 133 -3.58 -0.66 -18.25
CA ALA A 133 -2.35 0.13 -18.11
C ALA A 133 -1.91 0.29 -16.65
N TYR A 134 -2.86 0.58 -15.74
CA TYR A 134 -2.59 0.66 -14.31
C TYR A 134 -2.16 -0.68 -13.73
N ALA A 135 -2.83 -1.78 -14.09
CA ALA A 135 -2.49 -3.11 -13.63
C ALA A 135 -1.09 -3.57 -14.12
N LEU A 136 -0.73 -3.29 -15.37
CA LEU A 136 0.59 -3.59 -15.92
C LEU A 136 1.70 -2.76 -15.26
N ASN A 137 1.44 -1.49 -14.97
CA ASN A 137 2.38 -0.66 -14.22
C ASN A 137 2.57 -1.20 -12.80
N SER A 138 1.48 -1.57 -12.11
CA SER A 138 1.58 -2.22 -10.80
C SER A 138 2.36 -3.54 -10.86
N LEU A 139 2.18 -4.35 -11.90
CA LEU A 139 2.97 -5.56 -12.11
C LEU A 139 4.46 -5.23 -12.29
N GLN A 140 4.79 -4.20 -13.07
CA GLN A 140 6.18 -3.77 -13.26
C GLN A 140 6.86 -3.41 -11.95
N ASN A 141 6.21 -2.63 -11.09
CA ASN A 141 6.77 -2.28 -9.78
C ASN A 141 6.94 -3.54 -8.92
N LEU A 142 5.93 -4.42 -8.89
CA LEU A 142 5.98 -5.65 -8.11
C LEU A 142 7.15 -6.55 -8.55
N MET A 143 7.43 -6.60 -9.86
CA MET A 143 8.56 -7.33 -10.44
C MET A 143 9.93 -6.76 -10.07
N GLU A 144 10.02 -5.52 -9.61
CA GLU A 144 11.27 -4.94 -9.11
C GLU A 144 11.59 -5.37 -7.66
N HIS A 145 10.65 -6.03 -6.97
CA HIS A 145 10.86 -6.61 -5.65
C HIS A 145 11.39 -8.05 -5.74
N ASP A 146 12.20 -8.43 -4.75
CA ASP A 146 12.65 -9.80 -4.56
C ASP A 146 11.41 -10.70 -4.39
N HIS A 147 11.35 -11.81 -5.13
CA HIS A 147 10.21 -12.73 -5.21
C HIS A 147 8.97 -12.24 -5.97
N GLY A 148 8.97 -11.04 -6.56
CA GLY A 148 7.84 -10.51 -7.34
C GLY A 148 7.45 -11.30 -8.59
N TRP A 149 8.30 -12.21 -9.04
CA TRP A 149 8.08 -13.09 -10.20
C TRP A 149 7.67 -14.51 -9.80
N GLU A 150 7.79 -14.83 -8.52
CA GLU A 150 7.42 -16.14 -8.03
C GLU A 150 5.91 -16.32 -8.18
N ASN A 151 5.49 -17.47 -8.71
CA ASN A 151 4.10 -17.85 -8.93
C ASN A 151 3.40 -17.27 -10.17
N PHE A 152 4.13 -16.72 -11.15
CA PHE A 152 3.54 -16.46 -12.47
C PHE A 152 3.06 -17.75 -13.13
N THR A 153 1.82 -17.74 -13.61
CA THR A 153 1.24 -18.90 -14.30
C THR A 153 1.72 -18.96 -15.74
N LYS A 154 1.82 -20.17 -16.32
CA LYS A 154 2.20 -20.34 -17.73
C LYS A 154 1.27 -19.58 -18.68
N ASP A 155 -0.03 -19.57 -18.38
CA ASP A 155 -1.04 -18.85 -19.16
C ASP A 155 -0.77 -17.35 -19.13
N PHE A 156 -0.41 -16.81 -17.96
CA PHE A 156 -0.08 -15.40 -17.83
C PHE A 156 1.19 -15.02 -18.60
N VAL A 157 2.25 -15.83 -18.50
CA VAL A 157 3.50 -15.60 -19.26
C VAL A 157 3.23 -15.64 -20.77
N SER A 158 2.39 -16.58 -21.22
CA SER A 158 2.01 -16.69 -22.64
C SER A 158 1.22 -15.45 -23.11
N MET A 159 0.31 -14.96 -22.27
CA MET A 159 -0.48 -13.77 -22.53
C MET A 159 0.38 -12.51 -22.62
N VAL A 160 1.29 -12.29 -21.67
CA VAL A 160 2.24 -11.16 -21.71
C VAL A 160 3.14 -11.25 -22.95
N SER A 161 3.62 -12.45 -23.29
CA SER A 161 4.42 -12.67 -24.50
C SER A 161 3.65 -12.33 -25.78
N SER A 162 2.33 -12.53 -25.79
CA SER A 162 1.48 -12.14 -26.93
C SER A 162 1.48 -10.63 -27.15
N PHE A 163 1.56 -9.80 -26.10
CA PHE A 163 1.66 -8.34 -26.26
C PHE A 163 2.95 -7.89 -26.94
N ILE A 164 4.04 -8.63 -26.72
CA ILE A 164 5.36 -8.33 -27.29
C ILE A 164 5.44 -8.80 -28.75
N ASN A 165 4.78 -9.92 -29.07
CA ASN A 165 4.78 -10.53 -30.41
C ASN A 165 3.78 -9.90 -31.40
N ILE A 166 3.02 -8.87 -31.01
CA ILE A 166 2.18 -8.07 -31.94
C ILE A 166 3.05 -7.01 -32.66
N LYS A 167 4.26 -7.38 -33.10
CA LYS A 167 5.13 -6.56 -33.95
C LYS A 167 5.25 -7.15 -35.34
#